data_AF-A0ABD6TBS1-F1
#
_entry.id   AF-A0ABD6TBS1-F1
#
_cell.length_a   1.000
_cell.length_b   1.000
_cell.length_c   1.000
_cell.angle_alpha   90.00
_cell.angle_beta   90.00
_cell.angle_gamma   90.00
#
_symmetry.space_group_name_H-M   'P 1'
#
loop_
_entity.id
_entity.type
_entity.pdbx_description
1 polymer ?
#
loop_
_entity_poly.entity_id
_entity_poly.type
_entity_poly.pdbx_seq_one_letter_code
_entity_poly.pdbx_strand_id
1 'polypeptide(L)'
;MRLAGLKAEKYGNEKMYQLGGKMAGGVDYVTATLKGVEAAEDGTLIGKQAGPGKVTEWVNTRHAESTKFMDGKIQGIEASLAERIRKTGIGVTGEGIPIEEVSEKVLKEIHVDKKAAYGYSPNEGTTYSKYDFTDIEATKNNHIIRKEYLEQSRKIQGEIDLMVVNGASKQEIANKVVEMRNQDKILSRAKMNPEDLAPIEARNMKMYGNKVGPDATWLFKSKKAKLEDLKLNPTDDEVWDAVINGSMKKDDVLNTLLGLKH
;
A
#
# COMPACT_ATOMS: atom_id res chain seq x y z
N MET A 1 -0.16 -52.31 -4.77
CA MET A 1 -0.81 -50.98 -4.87
C MET A 1 0.12 -49.97 -4.21
N ARG A 2 0.39 -48.81 -4.84
CA ARG A 2 1.11 -47.69 -4.19
C ARG A 2 0.08 -46.64 -3.80
N LEU A 3 0.04 -46.23 -2.54
CA LEU A 3 -0.70 -45.02 -2.15
C LEU A 3 0.08 -43.80 -2.68
N ALA A 4 -0.44 -43.20 -3.75
CA ALA A 4 -0.10 -41.85 -4.14
C ALA A 4 -1.23 -40.94 -3.63
N GLY A 5 -0.95 -40.10 -2.65
CA GLY A 5 -1.92 -39.18 -2.07
C GLY A 5 -1.23 -38.12 -1.21
N LEU A 6 -1.78 -36.90 -1.25
CA LEU A 6 -1.35 -35.73 -0.47
C LEU A 6 0.04 -35.17 -0.82
N LYS A 7 0.11 -34.50 -1.98
CA LYS A 7 1.13 -33.48 -2.28
C LYS A 7 0.48 -32.19 -2.79
N ALA A 8 -0.38 -31.62 -1.95
CA ALA A 8 -0.97 -30.29 -2.08
C ALA A 8 -0.80 -29.54 -0.74
N GLU A 9 -0.97 -28.21 -0.74
CA GLU A 9 -0.90 -27.26 0.40
C GLU A 9 0.48 -26.68 0.79
N LYS A 10 1.59 -27.42 0.85
CA LYS A 10 2.86 -26.83 1.38
C LYS A 10 3.46 -25.65 0.60
N TYR A 11 3.18 -25.50 -0.70
CA TYR A 11 3.88 -24.57 -1.58
C TYR A 11 3.39 -23.10 -1.49
N GLY A 12 2.23 -22.85 -0.86
CA GLY A 12 1.73 -21.50 -0.58
C GLY A 12 2.44 -20.89 0.63
N ASN A 13 2.38 -21.58 1.76
CA ASN A 13 2.93 -21.16 3.05
C ASN A 13 4.44 -20.87 2.97
N GLU A 14 5.22 -21.73 2.30
CA GLU A 14 6.67 -21.52 2.09
C GLU A 14 6.98 -20.17 1.41
N LYS A 15 6.18 -19.76 0.42
CA LYS A 15 6.34 -18.44 -0.21
C LYS A 15 5.91 -17.30 0.71
N MET A 16 4.91 -17.50 1.55
CA MET A 16 4.49 -16.49 2.52
C MET A 16 5.53 -16.28 3.64
N TYR A 17 6.28 -17.31 4.05
CA TYR A 17 7.46 -17.12 4.90
C TYR A 17 8.57 -16.32 4.20
N GLN A 18 8.80 -16.56 2.90
CA GLN A 18 9.72 -15.75 2.10
C GLN A 18 9.24 -14.30 1.91
N LEU A 19 7.92 -14.02 1.95
CA LEU A 19 7.40 -12.66 1.98
C LEU A 19 7.77 -11.95 3.29
N GLY A 20 7.65 -12.63 4.44
CA GLY A 20 8.11 -12.14 5.74
C GLY A 20 9.59 -11.74 5.73
N GLY A 21 10.47 -12.63 5.25
CA GLY A 21 11.90 -12.35 5.07
C GLY A 21 12.18 -11.20 4.07
N LYS A 22 11.34 -11.03 3.04
CA LYS A 22 11.46 -9.90 2.11
C LYS A 22 10.94 -8.57 2.65
N MET A 23 10.00 -8.57 3.59
CA MET A 23 9.61 -7.33 4.29
C MET A 23 10.73 -6.85 5.22
N ALA A 24 11.44 -7.77 5.89
CA ALA A 24 12.68 -7.49 6.61
C ALA A 24 13.84 -7.03 5.69
N GLY A 25 13.84 -7.45 4.42
CA GLY A 25 14.81 -7.03 3.39
C GLY A 25 14.39 -5.83 2.53
N GLY A 26 13.16 -5.33 2.66
CA GLY A 26 12.46 -4.57 1.63
C GLY A 26 12.72 -3.07 1.61
N VAL A 27 13.93 -2.65 1.21
CA VAL A 27 14.27 -1.23 0.94
C VAL A 27 14.93 -1.05 -0.44
N ASP A 28 14.87 -2.08 -1.30
CA ASP A 28 15.62 -2.11 -2.58
C ASP A 28 14.78 -1.72 -3.82
N TYR A 29 13.52 -1.27 -3.70
CA TYR A 29 12.61 -1.13 -4.87
C TYR A 29 11.87 0.21 -5.06
N VAL A 30 11.85 0.62 -6.34
CA VAL A 30 11.04 1.67 -7.01
C VAL A 30 11.40 3.15 -6.74
N THR A 31 12.31 3.67 -7.54
CA THR A 31 12.24 5.03 -8.12
C THR A 31 11.17 5.11 -9.24
N ALA A 32 10.69 6.33 -9.58
CA ALA A 32 9.57 6.65 -10.50
C ALA A 32 8.15 6.37 -9.91
N THR A 33 7.07 7.10 -10.24
CA THR A 33 6.75 8.03 -11.37
C THR A 33 5.83 9.19 -10.89
N LEU A 34 5.74 10.33 -11.61
CA LEU A 34 4.87 11.50 -11.32
C LEU A 34 4.08 11.99 -12.56
N LYS A 35 3.05 12.85 -12.32
CA LYS A 35 2.02 13.46 -13.22
C LYS A 35 0.78 12.57 -13.46
N GLY A 36 -0.47 13.06 -13.55
CA GLY A 36 -1.07 14.42 -13.43
C GLY A 36 -2.45 14.45 -14.15
N VAL A 37 -3.49 15.12 -13.62
CA VAL A 37 -4.92 15.00 -14.07
C VAL A 37 -5.67 16.35 -13.97
N GLU A 38 -6.62 16.64 -14.88
CA GLU A 38 -7.86 17.44 -14.62
C GLU A 38 -8.90 17.38 -15.77
N ALA A 39 -10.15 17.86 -15.56
CA ALA A 39 -11.31 17.60 -16.44
C ALA A 39 -12.44 18.68 -16.44
N ALA A 40 -13.18 18.74 -17.58
CA ALA A 40 -14.65 18.88 -17.79
C ALA A 40 -15.51 20.13 -17.35
N GLU A 41 -16.52 20.43 -18.20
CA GLU A 41 -17.62 21.45 -18.11
C GLU A 41 -18.80 20.95 -19.02
N ASP A 42 -20.00 21.53 -19.16
CA ASP A 42 -21.06 22.05 -18.25
C ASP A 42 -22.42 22.12 -19.04
N GLY A 43 -23.57 22.42 -18.40
CA GLY A 43 -24.73 23.05 -19.09
C GLY A 43 -26.15 22.59 -18.69
N THR A 44 -26.91 23.46 -18.00
CA THR A 44 -28.33 23.26 -17.59
C THR A 44 -29.18 24.51 -17.87
N LEU A 45 -30.49 24.39 -18.20
CA LEU A 45 -31.50 25.45 -17.96
C LEU A 45 -32.92 24.88 -17.71
N ILE A 46 -33.76 25.64 -16.99
CA ILE A 46 -35.09 25.23 -16.45
C ILE A 46 -36.11 26.39 -16.55
N GLY A 47 -37.42 26.10 -16.62
CA GLY A 47 -38.51 27.09 -16.51
C GLY A 47 -39.71 26.61 -15.68
N LYS A 48 -40.37 27.52 -14.94
CA LYS A 48 -41.52 27.23 -14.04
C LYS A 48 -42.83 27.85 -14.54
N GLN A 49 -43.98 27.25 -14.20
CA GLN A 49 -45.33 27.80 -14.40
C GLN A 49 -46.21 27.69 -13.13
N ALA A 50 -47.31 28.46 -13.11
CA ALA A 50 -48.14 28.83 -11.95
C ALA A 50 -48.92 27.69 -11.25
N GLY A 51 -49.43 28.02 -10.05
CA GLY A 51 -49.86 27.08 -9.02
C GLY A 51 -51.29 26.50 -9.11
N PRO A 52 -51.59 25.47 -8.29
CA PRO A 52 -52.55 24.42 -8.67
C PRO A 52 -53.83 24.38 -7.79
N GLY A 53 -55.02 24.18 -8.37
CA GLY A 53 -56.32 24.17 -7.66
C GLY A 53 -56.72 22.82 -7.03
N LYS A 54 -57.93 22.68 -6.45
CA LYS A 54 -58.34 21.52 -5.60
C LYS A 54 -58.16 20.10 -6.17
N VAL A 55 -58.45 19.86 -7.46
CA VAL A 55 -58.15 18.56 -8.09
C VAL A 55 -56.64 18.34 -8.12
N THR A 56 -55.91 19.40 -8.36
CA THR A 56 -54.46 19.43 -8.38
C THR A 56 -53.86 19.35 -6.97
N GLU A 57 -54.53 19.81 -5.91
CA GLU A 57 -54.16 19.52 -4.51
C GLU A 57 -54.22 18.01 -4.24
N TRP A 58 -55.29 17.32 -4.65
CA TRP A 58 -55.39 15.85 -4.50
C TRP A 58 -54.34 15.10 -5.31
N VAL A 59 -54.07 15.55 -6.55
CA VAL A 59 -52.98 15.03 -7.38
C VAL A 59 -51.62 15.29 -6.72
N ASN A 60 -51.41 16.48 -6.13
CA ASN A 60 -50.20 16.83 -5.39
C ASN A 60 -50.04 16.00 -4.11
N THR A 61 -51.12 15.69 -3.38
CA THR A 61 -51.08 14.78 -2.21
C THR A 61 -50.65 13.38 -2.64
N ARG A 62 -51.25 12.82 -3.69
CA ARG A 62 -50.84 11.50 -4.20
C ARG A 62 -49.44 11.49 -4.81
N HIS A 63 -49.01 12.57 -5.46
CA HIS A 63 -47.61 12.72 -5.86
C HIS A 63 -46.70 12.79 -4.64
N ALA A 64 -47.01 13.57 -3.61
CA ALA A 64 -46.21 13.64 -2.39
C ALA A 64 -46.12 12.30 -1.64
N GLU A 65 -47.21 11.51 -1.59
CA GLU A 65 -47.22 10.15 -1.03
C GLU A 65 -46.39 9.18 -1.89
N SER A 66 -46.55 9.22 -3.22
CA SER A 66 -45.77 8.40 -4.14
C SER A 66 -44.29 8.77 -4.15
N THR A 67 -43.96 10.06 -4.04
CA THR A 67 -42.59 10.57 -3.92
C THR A 67 -41.98 10.10 -2.60
N LYS A 68 -42.65 10.27 -1.44
CA LYS A 68 -42.18 9.72 -0.16
C LYS A 68 -41.94 8.20 -0.20
N PHE A 69 -42.78 7.45 -0.90
CA PHE A 69 -42.59 6.00 -1.08
C PHE A 69 -41.40 5.67 -1.97
N MET A 70 -41.16 6.44 -3.04
CA MET A 70 -39.98 6.28 -3.88
C MET A 70 -38.70 6.71 -3.15
N ASP A 71 -38.71 7.86 -2.48
CA ASP A 71 -37.60 8.38 -1.67
C ASP A 71 -37.19 7.38 -0.59
N GLY A 72 -38.15 6.83 0.16
CA GLY A 72 -37.87 5.80 1.17
C GLY A 72 -37.29 4.50 0.58
N LYS A 73 -37.68 4.13 -0.65
CA LYS A 73 -37.07 3.00 -1.38
C LYS A 73 -35.66 3.34 -1.87
N ILE A 74 -35.45 4.54 -2.40
CA ILE A 74 -34.14 5.03 -2.85
C ILE A 74 -33.18 5.06 -1.66
N GLN A 75 -33.57 5.68 -0.54
CA GLN A 75 -32.78 5.70 0.71
C GLN A 75 -32.49 4.28 1.23
N GLY A 76 -33.44 3.35 1.14
CA GLY A 76 -33.20 1.94 1.50
C GLY A 76 -32.19 1.24 0.60
N ILE A 77 -32.21 1.53 -0.70
CA ILE A 77 -31.24 1.03 -1.68
C ILE A 77 -29.87 1.70 -1.46
N GLU A 78 -29.82 3.00 -1.24
CA GLU A 78 -28.61 3.77 -0.92
C GLU A 78 -27.95 3.27 0.36
N ALA A 79 -28.71 3.02 1.44
CA ALA A 79 -28.19 2.46 2.67
C ALA A 79 -27.64 1.04 2.48
N SER A 80 -28.35 0.19 1.73
CA SER A 80 -27.90 -1.17 1.39
C SER A 80 -26.65 -1.17 0.50
N LEU A 81 -26.58 -0.24 -0.45
CA LEU A 81 -25.42 -0.02 -1.32
C LEU A 81 -24.23 0.51 -0.51
N ALA A 82 -24.42 1.51 0.35
CA ALA A 82 -23.40 2.05 1.24
C ALA A 82 -22.90 0.99 2.24
N GLU A 83 -23.73 0.07 2.70
CA GLU A 83 -23.27 -1.05 3.53
C GLU A 83 -22.56 -2.15 2.72
N ARG A 84 -22.96 -2.40 1.46
CA ARG A 84 -22.19 -3.27 0.55
C ARG A 84 -20.83 -2.68 0.20
N ILE A 85 -20.75 -1.38 -0.07
CA ILE A 85 -19.50 -0.66 -0.36
C ILE A 85 -18.59 -0.70 0.86
N ARG A 86 -19.07 -0.34 2.06
CA ARG A 86 -18.29 -0.44 3.32
C ARG A 86 -17.80 -1.86 3.66
N LYS A 87 -18.39 -2.91 3.08
CA LYS A 87 -17.95 -4.32 3.22
C LYS A 87 -17.10 -4.81 2.03
N THR A 88 -16.87 -3.98 1.02
CA THR A 88 -16.04 -4.29 -0.14
C THR A 88 -14.61 -3.88 0.17
N GLY A 89 -13.67 -4.84 0.10
CA GLY A 89 -12.31 -4.66 0.61
C GLY A 89 -12.10 -5.08 2.07
N ILE A 90 -13.11 -5.67 2.71
CA ILE A 90 -12.99 -6.34 4.00
C ILE A 90 -12.86 -7.85 3.79
N GLY A 91 -11.87 -8.47 4.44
CA GLY A 91 -11.53 -9.88 4.27
C GLY A 91 -12.15 -10.82 5.29
N VAL A 92 -11.68 -12.07 5.26
CA VAL A 92 -12.11 -13.16 6.16
C VAL A 92 -11.83 -12.83 7.64
N THR A 93 -10.83 -11.99 7.94
CA THR A 93 -10.54 -11.54 9.32
C THR A 93 -11.58 -10.56 9.88
N GLY A 94 -12.44 -9.99 9.04
CA GLY A 94 -13.27 -8.82 9.39
C GLY A 94 -12.51 -7.49 9.33
N GLU A 95 -11.21 -7.53 9.02
CA GLU A 95 -10.36 -6.35 8.78
C GLU A 95 -10.06 -6.19 7.27
N GLY A 96 -9.58 -5.01 6.89
CA GLY A 96 -9.25 -4.67 5.51
C GLY A 96 -9.29 -3.16 5.29
N ILE A 97 -9.14 -2.74 4.04
CA ILE A 97 -9.25 -1.34 3.63
C ILE A 97 -10.48 -1.23 2.71
N PRO A 98 -11.51 -0.42 3.05
CA PRO A 98 -12.66 -0.20 2.17
C PRO A 98 -12.20 0.25 0.77
N ILE A 99 -12.83 -0.24 -0.29
CA ILE A 99 -12.39 0.02 -1.67
C ILE A 99 -12.32 1.51 -2.02
N GLU A 100 -13.18 2.32 -1.41
CA GLU A 100 -13.21 3.78 -1.51
C GLU A 100 -11.98 4.48 -0.89
N GLU A 101 -11.25 3.81 0.02
CA GLU A 101 -10.00 4.29 0.59
C GLU A 101 -8.75 3.83 -0.19
N VAL A 102 -8.89 2.91 -1.16
CA VAL A 102 -7.76 2.36 -1.93
C VAL A 102 -7.55 3.17 -3.21
N SER A 103 -6.32 3.68 -3.41
CA SER A 103 -6.00 4.46 -4.61
C SER A 103 -6.14 3.67 -5.91
N GLU A 104 -6.57 4.33 -7.00
CA GLU A 104 -6.69 3.72 -8.33
C GLU A 104 -5.41 3.04 -8.82
N LYS A 105 -4.24 3.56 -8.41
CA LYS A 105 -2.94 2.98 -8.74
C LYS A 105 -2.80 1.59 -8.13
N VAL A 106 -3.18 1.42 -6.87
CA VAL A 106 -3.15 0.13 -6.17
C VAL A 106 -4.21 -0.82 -6.74
N LEU A 107 -5.42 -0.32 -7.04
CA LEU A 107 -6.51 -1.11 -7.66
C LEU A 107 -6.18 -1.65 -9.07
N LYS A 108 -5.12 -1.16 -9.73
CA LYS A 108 -4.62 -1.76 -10.97
C LYS A 108 -3.79 -3.04 -10.72
N GLU A 109 -3.20 -3.18 -9.53
CA GLU A 109 -2.35 -4.32 -9.15
C GLU A 109 -3.08 -5.39 -8.32
N ILE A 110 -4.28 -5.12 -7.80
CA ILE A 110 -5.06 -6.04 -6.95
C ILE A 110 -6.53 -6.11 -7.40
N HIS A 111 -7.25 -7.11 -6.90
CA HIS A 111 -8.71 -7.20 -6.99
C HIS A 111 -9.31 -7.56 -5.62
N VAL A 112 -10.58 -7.22 -5.43
CA VAL A 112 -11.33 -7.60 -4.22
C VAL A 112 -11.50 -9.11 -4.20
N ASP A 113 -11.07 -9.74 -3.10
CA ASP A 113 -11.23 -11.17 -2.86
C ASP A 113 -11.75 -11.40 -1.44
N LYS A 114 -12.98 -11.90 -1.35
CA LYS A 114 -13.66 -12.19 -0.08
C LYS A 114 -13.10 -13.41 0.66
N LYS A 115 -12.22 -14.18 0.02
CA LYS A 115 -11.48 -15.30 0.64
C LYS A 115 -10.11 -14.86 1.16
N ALA A 116 -9.59 -13.72 0.72
CA ALA A 116 -8.34 -13.19 1.22
C ALA A 116 -8.50 -12.71 2.67
N ALA A 117 -7.41 -12.78 3.44
CA ALA A 117 -7.41 -12.41 4.85
C ALA A 117 -7.91 -10.97 5.07
N TYR A 118 -7.45 -10.02 4.23
CA TYR A 118 -7.76 -8.60 4.34
C TYR A 118 -8.51 -8.04 3.10
N GLY A 119 -9.23 -8.89 2.37
CA GLY A 119 -10.23 -8.48 1.38
C GLY A 119 -9.72 -8.28 -0.05
N TYR A 120 -8.42 -8.51 -0.30
CA TYR A 120 -7.79 -8.34 -1.61
C TYR A 120 -6.80 -9.46 -1.94
N SER A 121 -6.75 -9.82 -3.21
CA SER A 121 -5.74 -10.70 -3.80
C SER A 121 -5.02 -9.97 -4.96
N PRO A 122 -3.73 -10.27 -5.21
CA PRO A 122 -2.97 -9.64 -6.29
C PRO A 122 -3.44 -10.11 -7.67
N ASN A 123 -3.40 -9.21 -8.67
CA ASN A 123 -3.69 -9.56 -10.06
C ASN A 123 -2.54 -10.41 -10.65
N GLU A 124 -2.84 -11.28 -11.62
CA GLU A 124 -1.82 -12.08 -12.30
C GLU A 124 -0.76 -11.19 -12.98
N GLY A 125 0.51 -11.63 -12.95
CA GLY A 125 1.64 -10.90 -13.53
C GLY A 125 2.16 -9.72 -12.69
N THR A 126 1.50 -9.36 -11.58
CA THR A 126 1.95 -8.28 -10.69
C THR A 126 3.05 -8.71 -9.72
N THR A 127 3.67 -7.74 -9.06
CA THR A 127 4.75 -7.92 -8.07
C THR A 127 4.47 -9.05 -7.05
N TYR A 128 3.21 -9.13 -6.60
CA TYR A 128 2.77 -10.01 -5.51
C TYR A 128 2.01 -11.25 -5.98
N SER A 129 1.76 -11.45 -7.28
CA SER A 129 0.91 -12.52 -7.84
C SER A 129 1.37 -13.97 -7.55
N LYS A 130 2.53 -14.14 -6.94
CA LYS A 130 3.13 -15.43 -6.55
C LYS A 130 2.85 -15.83 -5.10
N TYR A 131 2.24 -14.93 -4.31
CA TYR A 131 1.92 -15.09 -2.90
C TYR A 131 0.42 -15.31 -2.73
N ASP A 132 0.04 -16.15 -1.76
CA ASP A 132 -1.35 -16.51 -1.50
C ASP A 132 -1.87 -15.76 -0.27
N PHE A 133 -2.67 -14.72 -0.51
CA PHE A 133 -3.31 -13.91 0.54
C PHE A 133 -4.59 -14.54 1.10
N THR A 134 -4.97 -15.72 0.62
CA THR A 134 -6.05 -16.56 1.19
C THR A 134 -5.56 -17.53 2.26
N ASP A 135 -4.23 -17.73 2.39
CA ASP A 135 -3.61 -18.33 3.58
C ASP A 135 -3.72 -17.34 4.76
N ILE A 136 -4.79 -17.49 5.53
CA ILE A 136 -5.16 -16.57 6.61
C ILE A 136 -4.05 -16.44 7.67
N GLU A 137 -3.44 -17.55 8.08
CA GLU A 137 -2.46 -17.54 9.17
C GLU A 137 -1.11 -16.99 8.71
N ALA A 138 -0.63 -17.36 7.52
CA ALA A 138 0.59 -16.76 7.00
C ALA A 138 0.41 -15.28 6.63
N THR A 139 -0.80 -14.87 6.21
CA THR A 139 -1.11 -13.47 5.92
C THR A 139 -1.21 -12.62 7.20
N LYS A 140 -1.77 -13.15 8.30
CA LYS A 140 -1.74 -12.50 9.63
C LYS A 140 -0.30 -12.30 10.14
N ASN A 141 0.54 -13.32 10.04
CA ASN A 141 1.95 -13.21 10.43
C ASN A 141 2.67 -12.11 9.62
N ASN A 142 2.40 -12.05 8.31
CA ASN A 142 2.94 -11.00 7.44
C ASN A 142 2.38 -9.60 7.76
N HIS A 143 1.10 -9.46 8.13
CA HIS A 143 0.53 -8.21 8.64
C HIS A 143 1.29 -7.72 9.87
N ILE A 144 1.56 -8.59 10.86
CA ILE A 144 2.28 -8.21 12.09
C ILE A 144 3.69 -7.69 11.76
N ILE A 145 4.45 -8.42 10.94
CA ILE A 145 5.79 -8.01 10.48
C ILE A 145 5.74 -6.66 9.77
N ARG A 146 4.74 -6.45 8.90
CA ARG A 146 4.59 -5.18 8.16
C ARG A 146 4.17 -4.03 9.06
N LYS A 147 3.35 -4.30 10.08
CA LYS A 147 2.95 -3.32 11.09
C LYS A 147 4.13 -2.85 11.93
N GLU A 148 4.99 -3.77 12.40
CA GLU A 148 6.27 -3.44 13.04
C GLU A 148 7.12 -2.52 12.14
N TYR A 149 7.26 -2.84 10.85
CA TYR A 149 7.99 -2.01 9.89
C TYR A 149 7.40 -0.59 9.74
N LEU A 150 6.08 -0.45 9.66
CA LEU A 150 5.41 0.85 9.56
C LEU A 150 5.54 1.66 10.86
N GLU A 151 5.61 1.01 12.02
CA GLU A 151 5.90 1.65 13.31
C GLU A 151 7.33 2.23 13.36
N GLN A 152 8.35 1.47 12.93
CA GLN A 152 9.72 2.02 12.83
C GLN A 152 9.79 3.14 11.78
N SER A 153 9.07 3.00 10.67
CA SER A 153 8.95 4.07 9.67
C SER A 153 8.40 5.38 10.26
N ARG A 154 7.45 5.33 11.19
CA ARG A 154 6.96 6.54 11.88
C ARG A 154 8.01 7.15 12.82
N LYS A 155 8.81 6.34 13.50
CA LYS A 155 9.91 6.83 14.36
C LYS A 155 11.00 7.53 13.54
N ILE A 156 11.37 6.95 12.38
CA ILE A 156 12.34 7.56 11.47
C ILE A 156 11.81 8.89 10.93
N GLN A 157 10.50 9.01 10.64
CA GLN A 157 9.91 10.30 10.28
C GLN A 157 10.06 11.33 11.40
N GLY A 158 9.75 10.96 12.65
CA GLY A 158 9.93 11.86 13.80
C GLY A 158 11.39 12.31 14.01
N GLU A 159 12.37 11.43 13.74
CA GLU A 159 13.79 11.79 13.75
C GLU A 159 14.14 12.78 12.61
N ILE A 160 13.63 12.55 11.38
CA ILE A 160 13.79 13.48 10.26
C ILE A 160 13.23 14.86 10.64
N ASP A 161 12.01 14.92 11.15
CA ASP A 161 11.32 16.16 11.49
C ASP A 161 12.11 16.93 12.58
N LEU A 162 12.62 16.23 13.59
CA LEU A 162 13.48 16.79 14.64
C LEU A 162 14.81 17.33 14.08
N MET A 163 15.48 16.56 13.21
CA MET A 163 16.74 16.97 12.59
C MET A 163 16.56 18.20 11.69
N VAL A 164 15.45 18.28 10.95
CA VAL A 164 15.10 19.45 10.12
C VAL A 164 14.88 20.69 11.00
N VAL A 165 14.14 20.57 12.10
CA VAL A 165 13.92 21.69 13.05
C VAL A 165 15.24 22.15 13.68
N ASN A 166 16.17 21.24 13.94
CA ASN A 166 17.50 21.55 14.47
C ASN A 166 18.50 22.06 13.41
N GLY A 167 18.08 22.23 12.15
CA GLY A 167 18.93 22.77 11.08
C GLY A 167 20.00 21.80 10.56
N ALA A 168 19.83 20.49 10.74
CA ALA A 168 20.75 19.49 10.20
C ALA A 168 20.76 19.49 8.66
N SER A 169 21.92 19.21 8.08
CA SER A 169 22.08 19.09 6.63
C SER A 169 21.34 17.88 6.07
N LYS A 170 21.03 17.92 4.76
CA LYS A 170 20.42 16.78 4.05
C LYS A 170 21.29 15.53 4.12
N GLN A 171 22.62 15.69 4.12
CA GLN A 171 23.56 14.58 4.29
C GLN A 171 23.47 13.95 5.68
N GLU A 172 23.41 14.74 6.76
CA GLU A 172 23.28 14.22 8.13
C GLU A 172 21.96 13.47 8.30
N ILE A 173 20.85 14.03 7.81
CA ILE A 173 19.54 13.37 7.82
C ILE A 173 19.59 12.06 7.02
N ALA A 174 20.15 12.07 5.81
CA ALA A 174 20.29 10.86 4.98
C ALA A 174 21.14 9.78 5.66
N ASN A 175 22.27 10.16 6.27
CA ASN A 175 23.11 9.25 7.06
C ASN A 175 22.30 8.62 8.20
N LYS A 176 21.56 9.43 8.97
CA LYS A 176 20.78 8.95 10.12
C LYS A 176 19.64 8.03 9.71
N VAL A 177 18.88 8.40 8.69
CA VAL A 177 17.78 7.60 8.14
C VAL A 177 18.27 6.24 7.64
N VAL A 178 19.40 6.21 6.91
CA VAL A 178 19.97 4.96 6.39
C VAL A 178 20.57 4.10 7.52
N GLU A 179 21.18 4.71 8.54
CA GLU A 179 21.60 4.02 9.77
C GLU A 179 20.40 3.31 10.43
N MET A 180 19.33 4.04 10.74
CA MET A 180 18.14 3.49 11.39
C MET A 180 17.51 2.36 10.57
N ARG A 181 17.40 2.53 9.24
CA ARG A 181 16.93 1.46 8.33
C ARG A 181 17.85 0.25 8.28
N ASN A 182 19.16 0.43 8.46
CA ASN A 182 20.10 -0.69 8.52
C ASN A 182 20.04 -1.40 9.89
N GLN A 183 19.76 -0.68 10.99
CA GLN A 183 19.46 -1.29 12.29
C GLN A 183 18.15 -2.09 12.26
N ASP A 184 17.08 -1.57 11.64
CA ASP A 184 15.83 -2.31 11.42
C ASP A 184 16.08 -3.63 10.66
N LYS A 185 16.93 -3.60 9.61
CA LYS A 185 17.34 -4.81 8.86
C LYS A 185 18.11 -5.80 9.75
N ILE A 186 18.99 -5.34 10.63
CA ILE A 186 19.74 -6.21 11.55
C ILE A 186 18.76 -6.88 12.53
N LEU A 187 17.91 -6.10 13.20
CA LEU A 187 16.97 -6.60 14.21
C LEU A 187 15.92 -7.56 13.61
N SER A 188 15.43 -7.28 12.40
CA SER A 188 14.47 -8.15 11.72
C SER A 188 15.12 -9.43 11.18
N ARG A 189 16.33 -9.35 10.61
CA ARG A 189 17.07 -10.53 10.13
C ARG A 189 17.60 -11.42 11.25
N ALA A 190 17.83 -10.89 12.45
CA ALA A 190 18.13 -11.69 13.63
C ALA A 190 16.97 -12.64 14.03
N LYS A 191 15.74 -12.38 13.55
CA LYS A 191 14.57 -13.28 13.68
C LYS A 191 14.49 -14.35 12.58
N MET A 192 15.35 -14.31 11.55
CA MET A 192 15.31 -15.25 10.41
C MET A 192 16.14 -16.51 10.66
N ASN A 193 15.78 -17.60 9.98
CA ASN A 193 16.61 -18.79 9.86
C ASN A 193 17.95 -18.45 9.18
N PRO A 194 19.11 -18.84 9.74
CA PRO A 194 20.42 -18.59 9.13
C PRO A 194 20.57 -19.07 7.69
N GLU A 195 19.91 -20.16 7.30
CA GLU A 195 19.96 -20.70 5.93
C GLU A 195 19.27 -19.76 4.91
N ASP A 196 18.16 -19.14 5.31
CA ASP A 196 17.44 -18.14 4.49
C ASP A 196 18.17 -16.79 4.45
N LEU A 197 18.94 -16.47 5.49
CA LEU A 197 19.70 -15.23 5.62
C LEU A 197 21.03 -15.26 4.82
N ALA A 198 21.73 -16.39 4.81
CA ALA A 198 23.01 -16.55 4.12
C ALA A 198 23.05 -16.08 2.65
N PRO A 199 22.08 -16.43 1.76
CA PRO A 199 22.09 -15.94 0.39
C PRO A 199 21.84 -14.42 0.29
N ILE A 200 21.12 -13.83 1.23
CA ILE A 200 20.89 -12.38 1.30
C ILE A 200 22.19 -11.66 1.67
N GLU A 201 22.90 -12.14 2.69
CA GLU A 201 24.19 -11.57 3.08
C GLU A 201 25.24 -11.69 1.99
N ALA A 202 25.33 -12.86 1.32
CA ALA A 202 26.27 -13.08 0.23
C ALA A 202 26.01 -12.14 -0.96
N ARG A 203 24.73 -11.94 -1.33
CA ARG A 203 24.31 -10.96 -2.35
C ARG A 203 24.73 -9.53 -1.95
N ASN A 204 24.44 -9.14 -0.70
CA ASN A 204 24.71 -7.80 -0.21
C ASN A 204 26.21 -7.52 -0.12
N MET A 205 27.01 -8.48 0.35
CA MET A 205 28.47 -8.40 0.36
C MET A 205 29.02 -8.19 -1.06
N LYS A 206 28.53 -8.96 -2.05
CA LYS A 206 28.93 -8.83 -3.45
C LYS A 206 28.57 -7.47 -4.08
N MET A 207 27.43 -6.87 -3.71
CA MET A 207 26.90 -5.66 -4.33
C MET A 207 27.30 -4.36 -3.63
N TYR A 208 27.44 -4.41 -2.30
CA TYR A 208 27.60 -3.24 -1.43
C TYR A 208 28.88 -3.28 -0.57
N GLY A 209 29.60 -4.40 -0.52
CA GLY A 209 30.70 -4.62 0.42
C GLY A 209 30.26 -4.78 1.89
N ASN A 210 28.95 -4.93 2.13
CA ASN A 210 28.36 -4.96 3.46
C ASN A 210 27.22 -6.00 3.50
N LYS A 211 27.18 -6.85 4.53
CA LYS A 211 26.15 -7.90 4.72
C LYS A 211 24.73 -7.33 4.88
N VAL A 212 24.60 -6.15 5.50
CA VAL A 212 23.31 -5.54 5.84
C VAL A 212 22.63 -4.95 4.60
N GLY A 213 23.39 -4.22 3.79
CA GLY A 213 22.88 -3.48 2.63
C GLY A 213 23.79 -2.28 2.32
N PRO A 214 23.34 -1.36 1.45
CA PRO A 214 24.10 -0.15 1.16
C PRO A 214 24.07 0.82 2.35
N ASP A 215 25.12 1.63 2.46
CA ASP A 215 25.16 2.82 3.30
C ASP A 215 24.69 4.07 2.52
N ALA A 216 24.62 5.22 3.20
CA ALA A 216 24.20 6.48 2.60
C ALA A 216 25.13 6.96 1.48
N THR A 217 26.44 6.70 1.59
CA THR A 217 27.44 7.06 0.56
C THR A 217 27.23 6.26 -0.71
N TRP A 218 26.94 4.95 -0.60
CA TRP A 218 26.60 4.09 -1.72
C TRP A 218 25.28 4.54 -2.38
N LEU A 219 24.25 4.82 -1.57
CA LEU A 219 22.94 5.27 -2.07
C LEU A 219 23.03 6.62 -2.79
N PHE A 220 23.82 7.55 -2.27
CA PHE A 220 24.12 8.83 -2.91
C PHE A 220 24.76 8.63 -4.28
N LYS A 221 25.89 7.90 -4.35
CA LYS A 221 26.59 7.62 -5.62
C LYS A 221 25.67 6.92 -6.63
N SER A 222 24.87 5.94 -6.18
CA SER A 222 23.91 5.22 -7.02
C SER A 222 22.80 6.11 -7.56
N LYS A 223 22.28 7.06 -6.76
CA LYS A 223 21.25 8.00 -7.19
C LYS A 223 21.79 9.12 -8.06
N LYS A 224 22.96 9.66 -7.74
CA LYS A 224 23.63 10.70 -8.53
C LYS A 224 23.89 10.21 -9.97
N ALA A 225 24.54 9.05 -10.12
CA ALA A 225 24.78 8.43 -11.42
C ALA A 225 23.49 8.23 -12.24
N LYS A 226 22.41 7.73 -11.62
CA LYS A 226 21.11 7.55 -12.31
C LYS A 226 20.47 8.85 -12.77
N LEU A 227 20.65 9.95 -12.03
CA LEU A 227 20.10 11.26 -12.39
C LEU A 227 20.98 11.96 -13.44
N GLU A 228 22.29 11.71 -13.44
CA GLU A 228 23.24 12.10 -14.48
C GLU A 228 22.98 11.34 -15.80
N ASP A 229 22.71 10.03 -15.76
CA ASP A 229 22.27 9.22 -16.91
C ASP A 229 20.99 9.77 -17.56
N LEU A 230 20.07 10.30 -16.74
CA LEU A 230 18.84 10.98 -17.17
C LEU A 230 19.06 12.43 -17.61
N LYS A 231 20.30 12.93 -17.58
CA LYS A 231 20.71 14.31 -17.92
C LYS A 231 20.01 15.39 -17.09
N LEU A 232 19.66 15.06 -15.85
CA LEU A 232 18.98 15.98 -14.92
C LEU A 232 19.95 16.86 -14.13
N ASN A 233 21.24 16.51 -14.08
CA ASN A 233 22.32 17.28 -13.43
C ASN A 233 21.96 17.78 -12.01
N PRO A 234 21.62 16.87 -11.07
CA PRO A 234 21.12 17.26 -9.75
C PRO A 234 22.21 17.91 -8.90
N THR A 235 21.79 18.81 -8.01
CA THR A 235 22.59 19.23 -6.87
C THR A 235 22.78 18.09 -5.87
N ASP A 236 23.81 18.16 -5.03
CA ASP A 236 24.04 17.13 -4.00
C ASP A 236 22.88 17.06 -2.98
N ASP A 237 22.24 18.18 -2.65
CA ASP A 237 21.05 18.21 -1.78
C ASP A 237 19.85 17.49 -2.41
N GLU A 238 19.59 17.65 -3.71
CA GLU A 238 18.54 16.89 -4.42
C GLU A 238 18.83 15.38 -4.44
N VAL A 239 20.11 14.99 -4.53
CA VAL A 239 20.50 13.58 -4.40
C VAL A 239 20.27 13.09 -2.96
N TRP A 240 20.61 13.87 -1.94
CA TRP A 240 20.36 13.51 -0.54
C TRP A 240 18.87 13.43 -0.20
N ASP A 241 18.05 14.37 -0.68
CA ASP A 241 16.58 14.29 -0.58
C ASP A 241 16.05 13.05 -1.32
N ALA A 242 16.62 12.68 -2.46
CA ALA A 242 16.28 11.43 -3.11
C ALA A 242 16.71 10.19 -2.29
N VAL A 243 17.80 10.24 -1.51
CA VAL A 243 18.20 9.18 -0.56
C VAL A 243 17.15 9.07 0.55
N ILE A 244 16.83 10.17 1.25
CA ILE A 244 15.86 10.24 2.34
C ILE A 244 14.50 9.72 1.88
N ASN A 245 13.94 10.30 0.82
CA ASN A 245 12.64 9.91 0.26
C ASN A 245 12.62 8.44 -0.20
N GLY A 246 13.75 7.93 -0.74
CA GLY A 246 13.88 6.52 -1.10
C GLY A 246 13.86 5.59 0.11
N SER A 247 14.50 5.97 1.21
CA SER A 247 14.52 5.22 2.47
C SER A 247 13.20 5.29 3.27
N MET A 248 12.32 6.24 2.94
CA MET A 248 11.01 6.43 3.55
C MET A 248 9.84 5.92 2.70
N LYS A 249 10.10 5.44 1.49
CA LYS A 249 9.06 4.92 0.60
C LYS A 249 8.34 3.71 1.19
N LYS A 250 7.01 3.81 1.25
CA LYS A 250 6.10 2.71 1.59
C LYS A 250 5.75 1.90 0.35
N ASP A 251 5.22 0.70 0.57
CA ASP A 251 4.65 -0.14 -0.49
C ASP A 251 3.15 -0.26 -0.25
N ASP A 252 2.41 0.58 -0.97
CA ASP A 252 0.97 0.81 -0.79
C ASP A 252 0.15 -0.42 -1.22
N VAL A 253 0.65 -1.18 -2.20
CA VAL A 253 0.03 -2.42 -2.68
C VAL A 253 0.13 -3.50 -1.60
N LEU A 254 1.33 -3.74 -1.06
CA LEU A 254 1.53 -4.70 0.02
C LEU A 254 0.82 -4.30 1.31
N ASN A 255 0.80 -3.00 1.62
CA ASN A 255 0.05 -2.48 2.77
C ASN A 255 -1.44 -2.77 2.61
N THR A 256 -2.02 -2.55 1.43
CA THR A 256 -3.44 -2.84 1.14
C THR A 256 -3.76 -4.35 1.21
N LEU A 257 -2.92 -5.19 0.59
CA LEU A 257 -3.06 -6.66 0.65
C LEU A 257 -2.97 -7.22 2.08
N LEU A 258 -2.34 -6.48 3.00
CA LEU A 258 -2.24 -6.81 4.42
C LEU A 258 -3.20 -6.02 5.32
N GLY A 259 -4.15 -5.25 4.77
CA GLY A 259 -5.14 -4.50 5.55
C GLY A 259 -4.58 -3.32 6.36
N LEU A 260 -3.39 -2.82 6.01
CA LEU A 260 -2.69 -1.75 6.72
C LEU A 260 -2.87 -0.39 6.02
N LYS A 261 -3.58 0.54 6.67
CA LYS A 261 -3.65 1.95 6.22
C LYS A 261 -2.25 2.59 6.24
N HIS A 262 -1.95 3.44 5.27
CA HIS A 262 -0.58 3.87 4.96
C HIS A 262 -0.49 5.31 4.45
#